data_AF-A0A7S9RSD0-F1
#
_entry.id   AF-A0A7S9RSD0-F1
#
_cell.length_a   1.000
_cell.length_b   1.000
_cell.length_c   1.000
_cell.angle_alpha   90.00
_cell.angle_beta   90.00
_cell.angle_gamma   90.00
#
_symmetry.space_group_name_H-M   'P 1'
#
loop_
_entity.id
_entity.type
_entity.pdbx_description
1 polymer ?
#
loop_
_entity_poly.entity_id
_entity_poly.type
_entity_poly.pdbx_seq_one_letter_code
_entity_poly.pdbx_strand_id
1 'polypeptide(L)'
;MNSNDPYGWGEKSDFSIDRDGDNKLYEILNNLCCIEDAPNNNFVSKLREIYKDDFRHSYSSINASLISISNGDINKITIIANKLLEIYKEVKKNLKADDKNEEEFLRHLFKLYDHINLEAVQLQFMASTSEQIRKTESNIQNTEDKINEQSKEVNKTKDSIQTTKKEIEQVKNAIEKTQANYVAILGIFASIIIAFVANMSFSASVLQNIDKPNTLKLVAIICFLGIFIVNILNLLFNFIKEIHFGKRESNGCCSKLWLFNIIIIFIATMCLIKSLEYDKKYSPQKDNNSTINFNITAPRF
;
A
#
# COMPACT_ATOMS: atom_id res chain seq x y z
N MET A 1 -32.53 17.71 1.93
CA MET A 1 -32.52 19.09 1.41
C MET A 1 -32.69 19.00 -0.08
N ASN A 2 -33.74 19.63 -0.63
CA ASN A 2 -33.95 19.68 -2.06
C ASN A 2 -32.87 20.59 -2.67
N SER A 3 -31.97 20.05 -3.49
CA SER A 3 -30.81 20.79 -4.03
C SER A 3 -31.19 22.02 -4.87
N ASN A 4 -32.44 22.09 -5.29
CA ASN A 4 -32.94 23.11 -6.22
C ASN A 4 -33.61 24.30 -5.53
N ASP A 5 -33.77 24.28 -4.19
CA ASP A 5 -34.27 25.43 -3.43
C ASP A 5 -33.72 25.39 -1.99
N PRO A 6 -32.46 25.81 -1.78
CA PRO A 6 -31.82 25.78 -0.46
C PRO A 6 -32.42 26.77 0.55
N TYR A 7 -33.32 27.67 0.11
CA TYR A 7 -33.87 28.75 0.92
C TYR A 7 -35.41 28.77 1.01
N GLY A 8 -36.12 27.92 0.26
CA GLY A 8 -37.58 27.81 0.32
C GLY A 8 -38.33 28.93 -0.42
N TRP A 9 -37.69 29.63 -1.37
CA TRP A 9 -38.33 30.72 -2.13
C TRP A 9 -39.09 30.22 -3.37
N GLY A 10 -39.36 28.91 -3.48
CA GLY A 10 -40.08 28.29 -4.59
C GLY A 10 -41.51 28.80 -4.84
N GLU A 11 -42.05 29.66 -3.98
CA GLU A 11 -43.23 30.45 -4.32
C GLU A 11 -42.80 31.74 -5.01
N LYS A 12 -43.12 31.84 -6.32
CA LYS A 12 -43.13 33.10 -7.08
C LYS A 12 -43.96 34.10 -6.29
N SER A 13 -43.28 34.87 -5.46
CA SER A 13 -43.91 35.92 -4.70
C SER A 13 -44.13 37.07 -5.67
N ASP A 14 -45.35 37.15 -6.20
CA ASP A 14 -45.78 38.27 -7.01
C ASP A 14 -45.99 39.48 -6.07
N PHE A 15 -44.90 40.17 -5.78
CA PHE A 15 -44.90 41.41 -4.99
C PHE A 15 -45.21 42.64 -5.85
N SER A 16 -45.70 42.45 -7.09
CA SER A 16 -46.08 43.57 -7.93
C SER A 16 -47.39 44.17 -7.43
N ILE A 17 -47.34 45.44 -7.06
CA ILE A 17 -48.56 46.23 -6.87
C ILE A 17 -48.92 46.72 -8.27
N ASP A 18 -50.00 46.21 -8.85
CA ASP A 18 -50.47 46.63 -10.17
C ASP A 18 -50.96 48.09 -10.10
N ARG A 19 -50.07 49.01 -10.47
CA ARG A 19 -50.34 50.44 -10.55
C ARG A 19 -50.13 50.86 -11.99
N ASP A 20 -51.10 51.55 -12.57
CA ASP A 20 -51.06 52.08 -13.93
C ASP A 20 -49.72 52.79 -14.25
N GLY A 21 -49.21 53.60 -13.31
CA GLY A 21 -47.91 54.26 -13.45
C GLY A 21 -46.70 53.31 -13.49
N ASP A 22 -46.73 52.18 -12.76
CA ASP A 22 -45.66 51.17 -12.80
C ASP A 22 -45.68 50.40 -14.14
N ASN A 23 -46.86 50.11 -14.70
CA ASN A 23 -46.99 49.45 -16.01
C ASN A 23 -46.50 50.36 -17.15
N LYS A 24 -46.88 51.64 -17.12
CA LYS A 24 -46.36 52.65 -18.07
C LYS A 24 -44.84 52.76 -17.96
N LEU A 25 -44.31 52.70 -16.74
CA LEU A 25 -42.86 52.76 -16.52
C LEU A 25 -42.17 51.50 -17.03
N TYR A 26 -42.74 50.30 -16.83
CA TYR A 26 -42.26 49.06 -17.43
C TYR A 26 -42.15 49.17 -18.96
N GLU A 27 -43.19 49.65 -19.64
CA GLU A 27 -43.16 49.84 -21.10
C GLU A 27 -42.04 50.79 -21.53
N ILE A 28 -41.84 51.89 -20.81
CA ILE A 28 -40.74 52.82 -21.08
C ILE A 28 -39.39 52.13 -20.92
N LEU A 29 -39.16 51.43 -19.80
CA LEU A 29 -37.90 50.75 -19.52
C LEU A 29 -37.61 49.64 -20.53
N ASN A 30 -38.63 48.86 -20.91
CA ASN A 30 -38.50 47.82 -21.92
C ASN A 30 -38.15 48.41 -23.29
N ASN A 31 -38.78 49.51 -23.68
CA ASN A 31 -38.46 50.20 -24.93
C ASN A 31 -37.06 50.84 -24.91
N LEU A 32 -36.64 51.40 -23.77
CA LEU A 32 -35.28 51.93 -23.59
C LEU A 32 -34.23 50.84 -23.76
N CYS A 33 -34.52 49.58 -23.43
CA CYS A 33 -33.61 48.47 -23.68
C CYS A 33 -33.40 48.18 -25.18
N CYS A 34 -34.42 48.38 -26.02
CA CYS A 34 -34.46 47.87 -27.39
C CYS A 34 -34.04 48.86 -28.48
N ILE A 35 -33.85 50.14 -28.14
CA ILE A 35 -33.54 51.20 -29.13
C ILE A 35 -32.02 51.35 -29.29
N GLU A 36 -31.50 51.46 -30.50
CA GLU A 36 -30.07 51.75 -30.72
C GLU A 36 -29.74 53.25 -30.69
N ASP A 37 -30.72 54.10 -31.02
CA ASP A 37 -30.58 55.55 -31.10
C ASP A 37 -30.66 56.28 -29.75
N ALA A 38 -30.18 57.53 -29.74
CA ALA A 38 -30.25 58.43 -28.60
C ALA A 38 -31.70 58.63 -28.10
N PRO A 39 -31.92 58.82 -26.79
CA PRO A 39 -33.26 59.00 -26.22
C PRO A 39 -34.03 60.14 -26.89
N ASN A 40 -35.14 59.82 -27.57
CA ASN A 40 -35.99 60.82 -28.22
C ASN A 40 -36.81 61.62 -27.18
N ASN A 41 -37.11 62.89 -27.48
CA ASN A 41 -38.04 63.76 -26.73
C ASN A 41 -39.35 63.07 -26.33
N ASN A 42 -39.83 62.10 -27.12
CA ASN A 42 -41.00 61.28 -26.80
C ASN A 42 -40.87 60.54 -25.44
N PHE A 43 -39.69 60.01 -25.10
CA PHE A 43 -39.48 59.36 -23.79
C PHE A 43 -39.56 60.34 -22.64
N VAL A 44 -38.97 61.52 -22.83
CA VAL A 44 -39.02 62.59 -21.83
C VAL A 44 -40.46 63.01 -21.58
N SER A 45 -41.26 63.19 -22.64
CA SER A 45 -42.69 63.51 -22.53
C SER A 45 -43.47 62.44 -21.77
N LYS A 46 -43.26 61.16 -22.07
CA LYS A 46 -43.91 60.05 -21.35
C LYS A 46 -43.50 59.97 -19.88
N LEU A 47 -42.22 60.16 -19.57
CA LEU A 47 -41.74 60.19 -18.19
C LEU A 47 -42.32 61.37 -17.41
N ARG A 48 -42.46 62.55 -18.03
CA ARG A 48 -43.10 63.73 -17.42
C ARG A 48 -44.57 63.48 -17.11
N GLU A 49 -45.28 62.80 -18.00
CA GLU A 49 -46.68 62.44 -17.80
C GLU A 49 -46.85 61.54 -16.58
N ILE A 50 -45.98 60.53 -16.42
CA ILE A 50 -46.01 59.62 -15.27
C ILE A 50 -45.77 60.37 -13.96
N TYR A 51 -44.80 61.30 -13.91
CA TYR A 51 -44.44 62.00 -12.67
C TYR A 51 -45.27 63.27 -12.40
N LYS A 52 -46.34 63.53 -13.15
CA LYS A 52 -47.14 64.76 -13.01
C LYS A 52 -47.98 64.82 -11.72
N ASP A 53 -48.42 63.66 -11.22
CA ASP A 53 -49.37 63.55 -10.09
C ASP A 53 -48.72 63.00 -8.80
N ASP A 54 -47.50 63.44 -8.48
CA ASP A 54 -46.70 62.97 -7.32
C ASP A 54 -46.51 61.43 -7.29
N PHE A 55 -46.42 60.83 -8.46
CA PHE A 55 -46.27 59.39 -8.60
C PHE A 55 -44.91 58.92 -8.06
N ARG A 56 -44.97 58.05 -7.04
CA ARG A 56 -43.80 57.33 -6.54
C ARG A 56 -43.73 55.93 -7.15
N HIS A 57 -42.73 55.69 -8.00
CA HIS A 57 -42.43 54.37 -8.53
C HIS A 57 -42.05 53.38 -7.41
N SER A 58 -42.47 52.13 -7.54
CA SER A 58 -42.24 51.09 -6.54
C SER A 58 -40.92 50.38 -6.83
N TYR A 59 -40.02 50.33 -5.85
CA TYR A 59 -38.73 49.68 -6.04
C TYR A 59 -38.87 48.18 -6.31
N SER A 60 -39.86 47.51 -5.70
CA SER A 60 -40.14 46.10 -5.97
C SER A 60 -40.71 45.88 -7.38
N SER A 61 -41.62 46.73 -7.84
CA SER A 61 -42.20 46.66 -9.19
C SER A 61 -41.14 46.93 -10.26
N ILE A 62 -40.25 47.91 -10.02
CA ILE A 62 -39.12 48.18 -10.90
C ILE A 62 -38.15 47.01 -10.92
N ASN A 63 -37.79 46.44 -9.77
CA ASN A 63 -36.89 45.30 -9.75
C ASN A 63 -37.49 44.09 -10.51
N ALA A 64 -38.76 43.77 -10.28
CA ALA A 64 -39.47 42.71 -11.02
C ALA A 64 -39.50 42.98 -12.54
N SER A 65 -39.71 44.24 -12.93
CA SER A 65 -39.64 44.71 -14.31
C SER A 65 -38.25 44.50 -14.91
N LEU A 66 -37.19 44.91 -14.21
CA LEU A 66 -35.81 44.76 -14.65
C LEU A 66 -35.41 43.30 -14.82
N ILE A 67 -35.79 42.43 -13.87
CA ILE A 67 -35.56 40.99 -13.97
C ILE A 67 -36.22 40.44 -15.24
N SER A 68 -37.47 40.81 -15.49
CA SER A 68 -38.23 40.39 -16.67
C SER A 68 -37.61 40.89 -17.98
N ILE A 69 -37.21 42.17 -18.03
CA ILE A 69 -36.59 42.79 -19.22
C ILE A 69 -35.20 42.19 -19.49
N SER A 70 -34.42 41.93 -18.44
CA SER A 70 -33.07 41.38 -18.57
C SER A 70 -33.09 40.01 -19.26
N ASN A 71 -34.09 39.17 -18.93
CA ASN A 71 -34.21 37.80 -19.42
C ASN A 71 -32.87 37.03 -19.33
N GLY A 72 -32.14 37.20 -18.22
CA GLY A 72 -30.83 36.58 -17.98
C GLY A 72 -29.62 37.34 -18.54
N ASP A 73 -29.82 38.43 -19.30
CA ASP A 73 -28.75 39.31 -19.76
C ASP A 73 -28.73 40.62 -18.96
N ILE A 74 -27.82 40.69 -17.98
CA ILE A 74 -27.68 41.83 -17.05
C ILE A 74 -27.26 43.11 -17.79
N ASN A 75 -26.57 43.01 -18.93
CA ASN A 75 -26.12 44.17 -19.70
C ASN A 75 -27.29 45.06 -20.13
N LYS A 76 -28.48 44.48 -20.34
CA LYS A 76 -29.70 45.22 -20.64
C LYS A 76 -30.07 46.21 -19.56
N ILE A 77 -29.88 45.86 -18.29
CA ILE A 77 -30.17 46.75 -17.16
C ILE A 77 -29.16 47.91 -17.15
N THR A 78 -27.88 47.62 -17.41
CA THR A 78 -26.84 48.65 -17.55
C THR A 78 -27.13 49.61 -18.71
N ILE A 79 -27.63 49.10 -19.84
CA ILE A 79 -28.06 49.93 -20.98
C ILE A 79 -29.19 50.88 -20.57
N ILE A 80 -30.20 50.37 -19.85
CA ILE A 80 -31.31 51.19 -19.34
C ILE A 80 -30.78 52.28 -18.39
N ALA A 81 -29.92 51.92 -17.44
CA ALA A 81 -29.33 52.87 -16.50
C ALA A 81 -28.56 54.00 -17.22
N ASN A 82 -27.72 53.64 -18.21
CA ASN A 82 -26.95 54.61 -18.98
C ASN A 82 -27.86 55.56 -19.78
N LYS A 83 -28.93 55.04 -20.41
CA LYS A 83 -29.88 55.87 -21.15
C LYS A 83 -30.68 56.79 -20.25
N LEU A 84 -31.09 56.33 -19.07
CA LEU A 84 -31.74 57.20 -18.08
C LEU A 84 -30.80 58.31 -17.60
N LEU A 85 -29.51 58.02 -17.45
CA LEU A 85 -28.49 59.02 -17.13
C LEU A 85 -28.32 60.05 -18.26
N GLU A 86 -28.34 59.61 -19.52
CA GLU A 86 -28.31 60.51 -20.69
C GLU A 86 -29.52 61.42 -20.72
N ILE A 87 -30.73 60.87 -20.52
CA ILE A 87 -31.98 61.66 -20.42
C ILE A 87 -31.86 62.69 -19.29
N TYR A 88 -31.41 62.25 -18.11
CA TYR A 88 -31.24 63.15 -16.97
C TYR A 88 -30.28 64.30 -17.27
N LYS A 89 -29.13 64.02 -17.91
CA LYS A 89 -28.14 65.02 -18.30
C LYS A 89 -28.71 66.02 -19.30
N GLU A 90 -29.44 65.54 -20.31
CA GLU A 90 -30.00 66.40 -21.35
C GLU A 90 -31.11 67.31 -20.80
N VAL A 91 -32.00 66.77 -19.96
CA VAL A 91 -33.05 67.56 -19.31
C VAL A 91 -32.44 68.62 -18.38
N LYS A 92 -31.44 68.23 -17.57
CA LYS A 92 -30.75 69.15 -16.66
C LYS A 92 -30.03 70.28 -17.38
N LYS A 93 -29.46 70.01 -18.57
CA LYS A 93 -28.80 71.02 -19.40
C LYS A 93 -29.75 72.09 -19.91
N ASN A 94 -31.01 71.72 -20.18
CA ASN A 94 -32.05 72.61 -20.72
C ASN A 94 -32.91 73.26 -19.61
N LEU A 95 -32.53 73.09 -18.33
CA LEU A 95 -33.24 73.66 -17.18
C LEU A 95 -33.17 75.19 -17.18
N LYS A 96 -34.33 75.84 -17.09
CA LYS A 96 -34.44 77.30 -16.93
C LYS A 96 -34.34 77.68 -15.46
N ALA A 97 -33.85 78.89 -15.18
CA ALA A 97 -33.85 79.43 -13.82
C ALA A 97 -35.30 79.53 -13.29
N ASP A 98 -35.52 79.00 -12.09
CA ASP A 98 -36.79 79.04 -11.33
C ASP A 98 -37.93 78.14 -11.88
N ASP A 99 -37.63 77.14 -12.71
CA ASP A 99 -38.62 76.14 -13.17
C ASP A 99 -38.81 75.00 -12.14
N LYS A 100 -39.64 75.24 -11.13
CA LYS A 100 -39.89 74.30 -10.03
C LYS A 100 -40.44 72.93 -10.49
N ASN A 101 -41.26 72.92 -11.53
CA ASN A 101 -41.83 71.67 -12.07
C ASN A 101 -40.75 70.82 -12.72
N GLU A 102 -39.82 71.45 -13.44
CA GLU A 102 -38.68 70.77 -14.06
C GLU A 102 -37.71 70.22 -13.01
N GLU A 103 -37.45 70.98 -11.94
CA GLU A 103 -36.63 70.50 -10.81
C GLU A 103 -37.25 69.29 -10.11
N GLU A 104 -38.57 69.29 -9.94
CA GLU A 104 -39.29 68.17 -9.35
C GLU A 104 -39.25 66.93 -10.24
N PHE A 105 -39.46 67.09 -11.55
CA PHE A 105 -39.28 66.00 -12.52
C PHE A 105 -37.85 65.43 -12.49
N LEU A 106 -36.84 66.29 -12.48
CA LEU A 106 -35.43 65.88 -12.37
C LEU A 106 -35.14 65.11 -11.07
N ARG A 107 -35.77 65.48 -9.95
CA ARG A 107 -35.67 64.73 -8.68
C ARG A 107 -36.25 63.32 -8.82
N HIS A 108 -37.40 63.16 -9.46
CA HIS A 108 -38.03 61.86 -9.69
C HIS A 108 -37.22 60.98 -10.65
N LEU A 109 -36.76 61.57 -11.75
CA LEU A 109 -35.92 60.88 -12.74
C LEU A 109 -34.58 60.42 -12.14
N PHE A 110 -33.95 61.26 -11.32
CA PHE A 110 -32.72 60.88 -10.63
C PHE A 110 -32.94 59.69 -9.70
N LYS A 111 -34.03 59.67 -8.91
CA LYS A 111 -34.38 58.53 -8.05
C LYS A 111 -34.54 57.25 -8.84
N LEU A 112 -35.20 57.31 -10.00
CA LEU A 112 -35.39 56.14 -10.87
C LEU A 112 -34.05 55.62 -11.42
N TYR A 113 -33.23 56.53 -11.98
CA TYR A 113 -31.90 56.21 -12.47
C TYR A 113 -31.03 55.59 -11.36
N ASP A 114 -30.98 56.22 -10.18
CA ASP A 114 -30.16 55.80 -9.05
C ASP A 114 -30.56 54.39 -8.57
N HIS A 115 -31.86 54.12 -8.49
CA HIS A 115 -32.39 52.80 -8.15
C HIS A 115 -32.00 51.75 -9.19
N ILE A 116 -32.22 52.01 -10.48
CA ILE A 116 -31.88 51.06 -11.55
C ILE A 116 -30.37 50.83 -11.65
N ASN A 117 -29.55 51.87 -11.45
CA ASN A 117 -28.10 51.76 -11.43
C ASN A 117 -27.62 50.93 -10.24
N LEU A 118 -28.21 51.10 -9.06
CA LEU A 118 -27.93 50.29 -7.89
C LEU A 118 -28.25 48.80 -8.17
N GLU A 119 -29.42 48.51 -8.74
CA GLU A 119 -29.82 47.14 -9.10
C GLU A 119 -28.91 46.53 -10.17
N ALA A 120 -28.44 47.31 -11.15
CA ALA A 120 -27.47 46.84 -12.14
C ALA A 120 -26.18 46.34 -11.49
N VAL A 121 -25.64 47.11 -10.53
CA VAL A 121 -24.43 46.74 -9.77
C VAL A 121 -24.67 45.50 -8.92
N GLN A 122 -25.81 45.42 -8.22
CA GLN A 122 -26.15 44.27 -7.38
C GLN A 122 -26.28 42.98 -8.19
N LEU A 123 -27.01 43.01 -9.31
CA LEU A 123 -27.19 41.83 -10.16
C LEU A 123 -25.88 41.39 -10.79
N GLN A 124 -25.02 42.32 -11.21
CA GLN A 124 -23.69 42.00 -11.73
C GLN A 124 -22.82 41.30 -10.67
N PHE A 125 -22.86 41.77 -9.42
CA PHE A 125 -22.18 41.13 -8.30
C PHE A 125 -22.74 39.72 -8.04
N MET A 126 -24.06 39.56 -8.01
CA MET A 126 -24.72 38.26 -7.82
C MET A 126 -24.37 37.26 -8.93
N ALA A 127 -24.33 37.69 -10.19
CA ALA A 127 -23.93 36.82 -11.30
C ALA A 127 -22.48 36.36 -11.18
N SER A 128 -21.56 37.28 -10.87
CA SER A 128 -20.14 36.93 -10.66
C SER A 128 -19.94 35.97 -9.48
N THR A 129 -20.74 36.13 -8.42
CA THR A 129 -20.71 35.27 -7.24
C THR A 129 -21.27 33.89 -7.57
N SER A 130 -22.40 33.83 -8.28
CA SER A 130 -23.01 32.58 -8.75
C SER A 130 -22.06 31.79 -9.65
N GLU A 131 -21.34 32.46 -10.55
CA GLU A 131 -20.33 31.80 -11.40
C GLU A 131 -19.18 31.20 -10.58
N GLN A 132 -18.69 31.94 -9.58
CA GLN A 132 -17.65 31.46 -8.66
C GLN A 132 -18.14 30.26 -7.83
N ILE A 133 -19.39 30.30 -7.35
CA ILE A 133 -20.01 29.18 -6.64
C ILE A 133 -20.08 27.95 -7.55
N ARG A 134 -20.56 28.10 -8.80
CA ARG A 134 -20.65 26.99 -9.76
C ARG A 134 -19.28 26.37 -10.09
N LYS A 135 -18.25 27.20 -10.23
CA LYS A 135 -16.86 26.73 -10.41
C LYS A 135 -16.37 25.98 -9.17
N THR A 136 -16.67 26.49 -7.98
CA THR A 136 -16.29 25.85 -6.71
C THR A 136 -16.98 24.51 -6.54
N GLU A 137 -18.28 24.42 -6.83
CA GLU A 137 -19.07 23.19 -6.79
C GLU A 137 -18.50 22.14 -7.75
N SER A 138 -18.16 22.53 -8.99
CA SER A 138 -17.50 21.63 -9.94
C SER A 138 -16.14 21.14 -9.44
N ASN A 139 -15.35 22.01 -8.80
CA ASN A 139 -14.07 21.62 -8.20
C ASN A 139 -14.22 20.67 -7.02
N ILE A 140 -15.26 20.87 -6.19
CA ILE A 140 -15.61 19.97 -5.09
C ILE A 140 -15.98 18.59 -5.64
N GLN A 141 -16.87 18.52 -6.63
CA GLN A 141 -17.27 17.25 -7.24
C GLN A 141 -16.07 16.49 -7.82
N ASN A 142 -15.20 17.18 -8.56
CA ASN A 142 -13.96 16.58 -9.08
C ASN A 142 -13.03 16.07 -7.98
N THR A 143 -13.03 16.73 -6.83
CA THR A 143 -12.21 16.33 -5.67
C THR A 143 -12.82 15.11 -4.97
N GLU A 144 -14.13 15.07 -4.82
CA GLU A 144 -14.84 13.90 -4.28
C GLU A 144 -14.60 12.65 -5.13
N ASP A 145 -14.65 12.78 -6.46
CA ASP A 145 -14.40 11.67 -7.37
C ASP A 145 -12.96 11.14 -7.22
N LYS A 146 -11.97 12.04 -7.12
CA LYS A 146 -10.57 11.65 -6.87
C LYS A 146 -10.37 10.98 -5.52
N ILE A 147 -11.02 11.48 -4.47
CA ILE A 147 -10.98 10.87 -3.12
C ILE A 147 -11.57 9.44 -3.18
N ASN A 148 -12.68 9.26 -3.88
CA ASN A 148 -13.31 7.95 -4.04
C ASN A 148 -12.42 6.96 -4.80
N GLU A 149 -11.72 7.42 -5.84
CA GLU A 149 -10.74 6.61 -6.57
C GLU A 149 -9.56 6.22 -5.68
N GLN A 150 -8.95 7.19 -4.97
CA GLN A 150 -7.85 6.93 -4.06
C GLN A 150 -8.24 5.97 -2.93
N SER A 151 -9.46 6.08 -2.40
CA SER A 151 -9.99 5.18 -1.37
C SER A 151 -10.07 3.73 -1.87
N LYS A 152 -10.46 3.50 -3.14
CA LYS A 152 -10.45 2.17 -3.75
C LYS A 152 -9.03 1.59 -3.84
N GLU A 153 -8.05 2.39 -4.24
CA GLU A 153 -6.64 1.97 -4.33
C GLU A 153 -6.02 1.65 -2.95
N VAL A 154 -6.37 2.43 -1.92
CA VAL A 154 -5.98 2.14 -0.54
C VAL A 154 -6.53 0.78 -0.09
N ASN A 155 -7.79 0.47 -0.40
CA ASN A 155 -8.39 -0.82 -0.07
C ASN A 155 -7.70 -1.98 -0.78
N LYS A 156 -7.41 -1.86 -2.09
CA LYS A 156 -6.64 -2.88 -2.83
C LYS A 156 -5.24 -3.10 -2.24
N THR A 157 -4.58 -2.01 -1.84
CA THR A 157 -3.26 -2.07 -1.19
C THR A 157 -3.34 -2.79 0.14
N LYS A 158 -4.37 -2.52 0.94
CA LYS A 158 -4.62 -3.20 2.22
C LYS A 158 -4.82 -4.71 2.05
N ASP A 159 -5.60 -5.13 1.05
CA ASP A 159 -5.81 -6.54 0.73
C ASP A 159 -4.52 -7.24 0.29
N SER A 160 -3.71 -6.55 -0.52
CA SER A 160 -2.39 -7.03 -0.95
C SER A 160 -1.45 -7.21 0.24
N ILE A 161 -1.38 -6.23 1.15
CA ILE A 161 -0.59 -6.32 2.38
C ILE A 161 -1.04 -7.49 3.24
N GLN A 162 -2.35 -7.74 3.36
CA GLN A 162 -2.86 -8.87 4.13
C GLN A 162 -2.45 -10.21 3.52
N THR A 163 -2.46 -10.32 2.20
CA THR A 163 -2.00 -11.51 1.48
C THR A 163 -0.50 -11.74 1.70
N THR A 164 0.32 -10.71 1.49
CA THR A 164 1.77 -10.78 1.74
C THR A 164 2.08 -11.16 3.20
N LYS A 165 1.32 -10.66 4.17
CA LYS A 165 1.48 -11.03 5.58
C LYS A 165 1.23 -12.53 5.81
N LYS A 166 0.21 -13.11 5.16
CA LYS A 166 -0.06 -14.55 5.24
C LYS A 166 1.07 -15.37 4.61
N GLU A 167 1.58 -14.95 3.47
CA GLU A 167 2.72 -15.61 2.80
C GLU A 167 3.99 -15.57 3.65
N ILE A 168 4.30 -14.42 4.27
CA ILE A 168 5.43 -14.29 5.20
C ILE A 168 5.28 -15.27 6.38
N GLU A 169 4.08 -15.39 6.94
CA GLU A 169 3.84 -16.33 8.05
C GLU A 169 4.02 -17.79 7.61
N GLN A 170 3.57 -18.14 6.41
CA GLN A 170 3.79 -19.47 5.84
C GLN A 170 5.28 -19.77 5.62
N VAL A 171 6.03 -18.80 5.06
CA VAL A 171 7.49 -18.92 4.87
C VAL A 171 8.20 -19.06 6.21
N LYS A 172 7.83 -18.27 7.21
CA LYS A 172 8.39 -18.37 8.56
C LYS A 172 8.19 -19.77 9.16
N ASN A 173 6.97 -20.29 9.09
CA ASN A 173 6.67 -21.65 9.57
C ASN A 173 7.46 -22.73 8.81
N ALA A 174 7.65 -22.57 7.49
CA ALA A 174 8.46 -23.47 6.69
C ALA A 174 9.95 -23.41 7.07
N ILE A 175 10.48 -22.22 7.37
CA ILE A 175 11.85 -22.01 7.84
C ILE A 175 12.04 -22.66 9.21
N GLU A 176 11.14 -22.45 10.16
CA GLU A 176 11.21 -23.05 11.50
C GLU A 176 11.22 -24.58 11.42
N LYS A 177 10.36 -25.17 10.58
CA LYS A 177 10.37 -26.62 10.32
C LYS A 177 11.67 -27.10 9.69
N THR A 178 12.22 -26.34 8.73
CA THR A 178 13.48 -26.67 8.06
C THR A 178 14.66 -26.60 9.03
N GLN A 179 14.69 -25.59 9.91
CA GLN A 179 15.71 -25.45 10.94
C GLN A 179 15.67 -26.62 11.93
N ALA A 180 14.48 -27.05 12.36
CA ALA A 180 14.33 -28.22 13.22
C ALA A 180 14.87 -29.50 12.54
N ASN A 181 14.53 -29.71 11.27
CA ASN A 181 15.08 -30.82 10.48
C ASN A 181 16.61 -30.74 10.36
N TYR A 182 17.17 -29.55 10.16
CA TYR A 182 18.62 -29.36 10.08
C TYR A 182 19.33 -29.72 11.39
N VAL A 183 18.79 -29.28 12.53
CA VAL A 183 19.32 -29.65 13.86
C VAL A 183 19.27 -31.16 14.06
N ALA A 184 18.17 -31.82 13.67
CA ALA A 184 18.05 -33.27 13.75
C ALA A 184 19.08 -33.99 12.88
N ILE A 185 19.26 -33.56 11.62
CA ILE A 185 20.27 -34.09 10.71
C ILE A 185 21.68 -33.92 11.31
N LEU A 186 22.02 -32.73 11.79
CA LEU A 186 23.30 -32.44 12.42
C LEU A 186 23.55 -33.32 13.65
N GLY A 187 22.53 -33.53 14.49
CA GLY A 187 22.62 -34.39 15.67
C GLY A 187 22.91 -35.85 15.31
N ILE A 188 22.31 -36.35 14.22
CA ILE A 188 22.61 -37.70 13.74
C ILE A 188 24.05 -37.78 13.21
N PHE A 189 24.49 -36.81 12.41
CA PHE A 189 25.87 -36.75 11.93
C PHE A 189 26.89 -36.69 13.07
N ALA A 190 26.64 -35.89 14.11
CA ALA A 190 27.49 -35.81 15.28
C ALA A 190 27.59 -37.17 16.01
N SER A 191 26.46 -37.85 16.21
CA SER A 191 26.42 -39.17 16.87
C SER A 191 27.24 -40.21 16.12
N ILE A 192 27.14 -40.21 14.79
CA ILE A 192 27.96 -41.06 13.92
C ILE A 192 29.44 -40.75 14.10
N ILE A 193 29.84 -39.47 13.99
CA ILE A 193 31.25 -39.07 14.06
C ILE A 193 31.83 -39.49 15.40
N ILE A 194 31.10 -39.29 16.50
CA ILE A 194 31.49 -39.73 17.84
C ILE A 194 31.70 -41.25 17.88
N ALA A 195 30.75 -42.04 17.35
CA ALA A 195 30.88 -43.49 17.30
C ALA A 195 32.10 -43.94 16.48
N PHE A 196 32.39 -43.28 15.36
CA PHE A 196 33.54 -43.56 14.52
C PHE A 196 34.87 -43.24 15.22
N VAL A 197 34.98 -42.07 15.84
CA VAL A 197 36.18 -41.66 16.61
C VAL A 197 36.40 -42.59 17.80
N ALA A 198 35.34 -42.93 18.53
CA ALA A 198 35.42 -43.88 19.64
C ALA A 198 35.91 -45.26 19.17
N ASN A 199 35.37 -45.76 18.05
CA ASN A 199 35.80 -47.03 17.46
C ASN A 199 37.26 -47.00 17.00
N MET A 200 37.72 -45.91 16.37
CA MET A 200 39.11 -45.75 15.96
C MET A 200 40.06 -45.70 17.16
N SER A 201 39.69 -44.99 18.22
CA SER A 201 40.48 -44.90 19.47
C SER A 201 40.56 -46.24 20.20
N PHE A 202 39.44 -46.98 20.28
CA PHE A 202 39.41 -48.34 20.81
C PHE A 202 40.31 -49.28 20.00
N SER A 203 40.22 -49.19 18.67
CA SER A 203 41.04 -49.97 17.74
C SER A 203 42.54 -49.74 17.97
N ALA A 204 42.95 -48.48 18.12
CA ALA A 204 44.34 -48.13 18.43
C ALA A 204 44.79 -48.66 19.80
N SER A 205 43.93 -48.55 20.83
CA SER A 205 44.21 -49.08 22.17
C SER A 205 44.42 -50.59 22.18
N VAL A 206 43.58 -51.35 21.47
CA VAL A 206 43.74 -52.80 21.33
C VAL A 206 45.08 -53.14 20.68
N LEU A 207 45.48 -52.42 19.63
CA LEU A 207 46.76 -52.67 18.94
C LEU A 207 47.98 -52.31 19.81
N GLN A 208 47.90 -51.27 20.64
CA GLN A 208 48.98 -50.81 21.52
C GLN A 208 49.20 -51.71 22.74
N ASN A 209 48.15 -52.35 23.26
CA ASN A 209 48.21 -53.19 24.47
C ASN A 209 48.58 -54.66 24.19
N ILE A 210 48.91 -55.00 22.95
CA ILE A 210 49.31 -56.36 22.58
C ILE A 210 50.82 -56.51 22.86
N ASP A 211 51.15 -57.11 24.01
CA ASP A 211 52.53 -57.51 24.35
C ASP A 211 52.80 -58.95 23.88
N LYS A 212 53.89 -59.13 23.10
CA LYS A 212 54.38 -60.40 22.51
C LYS A 212 53.32 -61.35 21.91
N PRO A 213 52.50 -60.92 20.93
CA PRO A 213 51.71 -61.85 20.14
C PRO A 213 52.59 -62.60 19.13
N ASN A 214 52.22 -63.84 18.83
CA ASN A 214 52.61 -64.44 17.55
C ASN A 214 52.10 -63.51 16.43
N THR A 215 52.93 -63.15 15.45
CA THR A 215 52.58 -62.27 14.32
C THR A 215 51.26 -62.70 13.65
N LEU A 216 50.97 -64.00 13.63
CA LEU A 216 49.73 -64.56 13.09
C LEU A 216 48.47 -64.20 13.90
N LYS A 217 48.54 -64.06 15.23
CA LYS A 217 47.42 -63.60 16.08
C LYS A 217 47.14 -62.11 15.88
N LEU A 218 48.20 -61.32 15.74
CA LEU A 218 48.09 -59.88 15.49
C LEU A 218 47.38 -59.61 14.15
N VAL A 219 47.77 -60.33 13.10
CA VAL A 219 47.11 -60.24 11.78
C VAL A 219 45.62 -60.61 11.88
N ALA A 220 45.27 -61.67 12.62
CA ALA A 220 43.86 -62.04 12.83
C ALA A 220 43.05 -60.94 13.53
N ILE A 221 43.60 -60.31 14.59
CA ILE A 221 42.93 -59.21 15.30
C ILE A 221 42.72 -58.00 14.37
N ILE A 222 43.73 -57.63 13.58
CA ILE A 222 43.64 -56.54 12.60
C ILE A 222 42.57 -56.84 11.54
N CYS A 223 42.46 -58.09 11.07
CA CYS A 223 41.41 -58.49 10.13
C CYS A 223 40.00 -58.32 10.73
N PHE A 224 39.78 -58.73 11.99
CA PHE A 224 38.49 -58.51 12.67
C PHE A 224 38.17 -57.02 12.83
N LEU A 225 39.17 -56.21 13.19
CA LEU A 225 39.04 -54.76 13.33
C LEU A 225 38.70 -54.09 12.00
N GLY A 226 39.35 -54.53 10.90
CA GLY A 226 39.08 -54.06 9.55
C GLY A 226 37.66 -54.39 9.08
N ILE A 227 37.16 -55.61 9.34
CA ILE A 227 35.75 -55.97 9.07
C ILE A 227 34.83 -55.02 9.83
N PHE A 228 35.08 -54.80 11.12
CA PHE A 228 34.23 -53.94 11.94
C PHE A 228 34.20 -52.50 11.42
N ILE A 229 35.36 -51.90 11.13
CA ILE A 229 35.48 -50.54 10.60
C ILE A 229 34.78 -50.40 9.24
N VAL A 230 35.01 -51.33 8.30
CA VAL A 230 34.40 -51.27 6.96
C VAL A 230 32.88 -51.40 7.02
N ASN A 231 32.35 -52.26 7.90
CA ASN A 231 30.90 -52.41 8.07
C ASN A 231 30.26 -51.16 8.70
N ILE A 232 30.90 -50.55 9.70
CA ILE A 232 30.43 -49.29 10.29
C ILE A 232 30.48 -48.14 9.28
N LEU A 233 31.56 -48.01 8.49
CA LEU A 233 31.66 -47.01 7.42
C LEU A 233 30.60 -47.21 6.35
N ASN A 234 30.33 -48.46 5.96
CA ASN A 234 29.28 -48.76 5.00
C ASN A 234 27.87 -48.45 5.55
N LEU A 235 27.59 -48.80 6.82
CA LEU A 235 26.34 -48.43 7.48
C LEU A 235 26.16 -46.91 7.46
N LEU A 236 27.21 -46.17 7.79
CA LEU A 236 27.23 -44.72 7.75
C LEU A 236 26.97 -44.16 6.35
N PHE A 237 27.73 -44.58 5.34
CA PHE A 237 27.55 -44.05 3.99
C PHE A 237 26.17 -44.37 3.42
N ASN A 238 25.62 -45.55 3.72
CA ASN A 238 24.25 -45.89 3.33
C ASN A 238 23.22 -45.03 4.07
N PHE A 239 23.43 -44.77 5.35
CA PHE A 239 22.57 -43.89 6.13
C PHE A 239 22.58 -42.44 5.59
N ILE A 240 23.76 -41.88 5.27
CA ILE A 240 23.88 -40.56 4.64
C ILE A 240 23.22 -40.54 3.27
N LYS A 241 23.46 -41.58 2.46
CA LYS A 241 22.87 -41.73 1.13
C LYS A 241 21.33 -41.79 1.20
N GLU A 242 20.77 -42.47 2.20
CA GLU A 242 19.33 -42.58 2.43
C GLU A 242 18.71 -41.25 2.85
N ILE A 243 19.38 -40.46 3.70
CA ILE A 243 18.93 -39.10 4.05
C ILE A 243 19.00 -38.16 2.84
N HIS A 244 20.07 -38.21 2.05
CA HIS A 244 20.30 -37.23 0.98
C HIS A 244 19.49 -37.53 -0.29
N PHE A 245 19.32 -38.80 -0.67
CA PHE A 245 18.68 -39.18 -1.94
C PHE A 245 17.32 -39.88 -1.76
N GLY A 246 16.87 -40.10 -0.52
CA GLY A 246 15.68 -40.89 -0.21
C GLY A 246 15.89 -42.38 -0.47
N LYS A 247 14.87 -43.18 -0.12
CA LYS A 247 14.91 -44.64 -0.25
C LYS A 247 14.87 -45.07 -1.72
N ARG A 248 16.03 -45.33 -2.32
CA ARG A 248 16.15 -45.98 -3.64
C ARG A 248 16.20 -47.49 -3.46
N GLU A 249 15.42 -48.23 -4.25
CA GLU A 249 15.59 -49.69 -4.36
C GLU A 249 17.00 -50.00 -4.88
N SER A 250 17.86 -50.43 -3.96
CA SER A 250 19.27 -50.69 -4.22
C SER A 250 19.48 -52.20 -4.35
N ASN A 251 19.17 -52.76 -5.53
CA ASN A 251 19.56 -54.12 -5.88
C ASN A 251 21.01 -54.10 -6.39
N GLY A 252 21.98 -54.49 -5.55
CA GLY A 252 23.32 -54.88 -6.03
C GLY A 252 24.54 -54.52 -5.16
N CYS A 253 24.46 -53.54 -4.25
CA CYS A 253 25.63 -53.17 -3.42
C CYS A 253 25.88 -54.16 -2.26
N CYS A 254 24.80 -54.64 -1.63
CA CYS A 254 24.87 -55.51 -0.44
C CYS A 254 25.63 -56.83 -0.73
N SER A 255 25.52 -57.36 -1.96
CA SER A 255 26.18 -58.60 -2.37
C SER A 255 27.73 -58.48 -2.35
N LYS A 256 28.29 -57.33 -2.73
CA LYS A 256 29.75 -57.13 -2.78
C LYS A 256 30.38 -57.03 -1.37
N LEU A 257 29.68 -56.39 -0.43
CA LEU A 257 30.15 -56.25 0.95
C LEU A 257 30.06 -57.57 1.72
N TRP A 258 29.00 -58.34 1.47
CA TRP A 258 28.86 -59.67 2.05
C TRP A 258 30.00 -60.60 1.59
N LEU A 259 30.34 -60.57 0.30
CA LEU A 259 31.51 -61.29 -0.25
C LEU A 259 32.83 -60.82 0.39
N PHE A 260 33.05 -59.51 0.53
CA PHE A 260 34.23 -58.97 1.20
C PHE A 260 34.35 -59.47 2.65
N ASN A 261 33.26 -59.41 3.42
CA ASN A 261 33.24 -59.88 4.80
C ASN A 261 33.58 -61.38 4.91
N ILE A 262 33.02 -62.23 4.04
CA ILE A 262 33.31 -63.67 4.02
C ILE A 262 34.79 -63.94 3.74
N ILE A 263 35.38 -63.25 2.77
CA ILE A 263 36.79 -63.42 2.41
C ILE A 263 37.69 -63.06 3.59
N ILE A 264 37.45 -61.93 4.26
CA ILE A 264 38.29 -61.52 5.40
C ILE A 264 38.10 -62.45 6.60
N ILE A 265 36.88 -62.94 6.88
CA ILE A 265 36.64 -63.95 7.93
C ILE A 265 37.39 -65.24 7.63
N PHE A 266 37.39 -65.69 6.38
CA PHE A 266 38.15 -66.88 5.97
C PHE A 266 39.65 -66.68 6.19
N ILE A 267 40.21 -65.53 5.82
CA ILE A 267 41.62 -65.20 6.05
C ILE A 267 41.93 -65.18 7.56
N ALA A 268 41.08 -64.53 8.37
CA ALA A 268 41.27 -64.45 9.82
C ALA A 268 41.24 -65.83 10.51
N THR A 269 40.33 -66.71 10.09
CA THR A 269 40.23 -68.07 10.64
C THR A 269 41.41 -68.94 10.23
N MET A 270 41.89 -68.83 8.98
CA MET A 270 43.12 -69.49 8.54
C MET A 270 44.35 -69.03 9.34
N CYS A 271 44.48 -67.72 9.59
CA CYS A 271 45.55 -67.18 10.44
C CYS A 271 45.47 -67.68 11.88
N LEU A 272 44.28 -67.78 12.47
CA LEU A 272 44.09 -68.33 13.83
C LEU A 272 44.43 -69.82 13.92
N ILE A 273 43.98 -70.64 12.97
CA ILE A 273 44.30 -72.07 12.92
C ILE A 273 45.82 -72.27 12.82
N LYS A 274 46.48 -71.51 11.93
CA LYS A 274 47.95 -71.55 11.80
C LYS A 274 48.67 -71.04 13.02
N SER A 275 48.11 -70.04 13.72
CA SER A 275 48.66 -69.60 14.99
C SER A 275 48.55 -70.67 16.08
N LEU A 276 47.44 -71.41 16.16
CA LEU A 276 47.26 -72.49 17.14
C LEU A 276 48.20 -73.66 16.85
N GLU A 277 48.41 -73.99 15.58
CA GLU A 277 49.38 -74.99 15.15
C GLU A 277 50.82 -74.56 15.48
N TYR A 278 51.14 -73.28 15.29
CA TYR A 278 52.43 -72.70 15.65
C TYR A 278 52.67 -72.75 17.17
N ASP A 279 51.68 -72.36 17.97
CA ASP A 279 51.77 -72.40 19.44
C ASP A 279 51.89 -73.84 19.97
N LYS A 280 51.25 -74.81 19.31
CA LYS A 280 51.38 -76.24 19.64
C LYS A 280 52.76 -76.80 19.29
N LYS A 281 53.38 -76.31 18.21
CA LYS A 281 54.68 -76.79 17.71
C LYS A 281 55.88 -76.12 18.40
N TYR A 282 55.72 -74.89 18.88
CA TYR A 282 56.77 -74.08 19.53
C TYR A 282 56.36 -73.64 20.94
N SER A 283 55.71 -74.52 21.71
CA SER A 283 55.48 -74.28 23.13
C SER A 283 56.84 -74.14 23.83
N PRO A 284 57.09 -73.08 24.62
CA PRO A 284 58.37 -72.90 25.28
C PRO A 284 58.64 -74.11 26.18
N GLN A 285 59.77 -74.77 25.93
CA GLN A 285 60.30 -75.82 26.78
C GLN A 285 60.47 -75.24 28.19
N LYS A 286 59.79 -75.86 29.17
CA LYS A 286 59.97 -75.57 30.58
C LYS A 286 61.31 -76.17 30.99
N ASP A 287 62.37 -75.37 30.95
CA ASP A 287 63.68 -75.80 31.42
C ASP A 287 63.68 -75.87 32.96
N ASN A 288 63.37 -77.06 33.46
CA ASN A 288 63.75 -77.48 34.80
C ASN A 288 65.18 -78.06 34.72
N ASN A 289 66.16 -77.41 35.36
CA ASN A 289 67.15 -78.01 36.28
C ASN A 289 68.48 -77.22 36.37
N SER A 290 68.78 -76.75 37.60
CA SER A 290 70.09 -76.68 38.29
C SER A 290 71.27 -75.95 37.62
N THR A 291 71.95 -74.98 38.24
CA THR A 291 72.66 -75.09 39.52
C THR A 291 73.05 -73.70 40.06
N ILE A 292 73.09 -73.61 41.38
CA ILE A 292 73.49 -72.53 42.28
C ILE A 292 74.83 -71.87 41.90
N ASN A 293 74.93 -70.54 42.04
CA ASN A 293 76.15 -69.95 42.61
C ASN A 293 75.80 -68.71 43.46
N PHE A 294 76.06 -68.82 44.76
CA PHE A 294 76.10 -67.71 45.69
C PHE A 294 77.25 -66.78 45.29
N ASN A 295 77.02 -65.46 45.29
CA ASN A 295 78.07 -64.56 45.71
C ASN A 295 77.52 -63.54 46.69
N ILE A 296 78.00 -63.68 47.92
CA ILE A 296 77.79 -62.77 49.03
C ILE A 296 78.60 -61.51 48.75
N THR A 297 77.96 -60.36 48.69
CA THR A 297 78.59 -59.11 49.15
C THR A 297 77.52 -58.17 49.68
N ALA A 298 77.25 -58.27 50.98
CA ALA A 298 76.91 -57.10 51.79
C ALA A 298 78.22 -56.55 52.39
N PRO A 299 78.30 -55.36 53.00
CA PRO A 299 77.35 -54.23 53.10
C PRO A 299 78.03 -52.89 52.70
N ARG A 300 77.36 -51.74 52.73
CA ARG A 300 77.44 -50.68 53.79
C ARG A 300 77.13 -49.34 53.08
N PHE A 301 76.38 -48.35 53.57
CA PHE A 301 75.77 -48.03 54.87
C PHE A 301 74.38 -47.42 54.61
#